data_AF-A0A7W5LJ69-F1
#
_entry.id   AF-A0A7W5LJ69-F1
#
_cell.length_a   1.000
_cell.length_b   1.000
_cell.length_c   1.000
_cell.angle_alpha   90.00
_cell.angle_beta   90.00
_cell.angle_gamma   90.00
#
_symmetry.space_group_name_H-M   'P 1'
#
loop_
_entity.id
_entity.type
_entity.pdbx_description
1 polymer ?
#
loop_
_entity_poly.entity_id
_entity_poly.type
_entity_poly.pdbx_seq_one_letter_code
_entity_poly.pdbx_strand_id
1 'polypeptide(L)' 'MPSVSPKQHRFMEAVAHNPKFAKQAGVPQSVGQDFAKADAAKKKSRGSVLYDKKRSS' A
#
# COMPACT_ATOMS: atom_id res chain seq x y z
N MET A 1 -1.37 -7.18 -3.14
CA MET A 1 -0.10 -7.42 -2.44
C MET A 1 0.24 -6.18 -1.64
N PRO A 2 0.03 -6.12 -0.32
CA PRO A 2 0.32 -4.92 0.46
C PRO A 2 1.82 -4.79 0.74
N SER A 3 2.29 -3.57 0.94
CA SER A 3 3.65 -3.26 1.35
C SER A 3 3.97 -3.89 2.71
N VAL A 4 5.19 -4.42 2.83
CA VAL A 4 5.68 -5.00 4.09
C VAL A 4 6.57 -4.04 4.87
N SER A 5 7.05 -2.95 4.24
CA SER A 5 7.85 -1.92 4.88
C SER A 5 7.42 -0.50 4.47
N PRO A 6 7.69 0.53 5.29
CA PRO A 6 7.44 1.92 4.91
C PRO A 6 8.20 2.37 3.67
N LYS A 7 9.41 1.84 3.45
CA LYS A 7 10.22 2.15 2.25
C LYS A 7 9.54 1.64 0.98
N GLN A 8 9.03 0.41 1.03
CA GLN A 8 8.30 -0.19 -0.09
C GLN A 8 7.01 0.57 -0.37
N HIS A 9 6.27 0.95 0.67
CA HIS A 9 5.05 1.75 0.52
C HIS A 9 5.33 3.08 -0.20
N ARG A 10 6.34 3.84 0.26
CA ARG A 10 6.73 5.12 -0.37
C ARG A 10 7.20 4.95 -1.81
N PHE A 11 7.98 3.90 -2.07
CA PHE A 11 8.45 3.59 -3.42
C PHE A 11 7.26 3.28 -4.35
N MET A 12 6.34 2.41 -3.91
CA MET A 12 5.19 2.01 -4.72
C MET A 12 4.17 3.13 -4.89
N GLU A 13 3.98 4.01 -3.91
CA GLU A 13 3.21 5.25 -4.07
C GLU A 13 3.83 6.16 -5.14
N ALA A 14 5.15 6.35 -5.10
CA ALA A 14 5.84 7.17 -6.10
C ALA A 14 5.68 6.55 -7.51
N VAL A 15 5.78 5.22 -7.63
CA VAL A 15 5.49 4.50 -8.89
C VAL A 15 4.05 4.71 -9.33
N ALA A 16 3.07 4.64 -8.41
CA ALA A 16 1.65 4.76 -8.72
C ALA A 16 1.26 6.14 -9.28
N HIS A 17 1.90 7.21 -8.81
CA HIS A 17 1.54 8.60 -9.13
C HIS A 17 2.49 9.30 -10.11
N ASN A 18 3.63 8.70 -10.46
CA ASN A 18 4.59 9.30 -11.38
C ASN A 18 5.01 8.33 -12.51
N PRO A 19 4.40 8.43 -13.71
CA PRO A 19 4.73 7.58 -14.85
C PRO A 19 6.20 7.66 -15.29
N LYS A 20 6.84 8.83 -15.16
CA LYS A 20 8.27 9.00 -15.51
C LYS A 20 9.14 8.21 -14.53
N PHE A 21 8.84 8.30 -13.24
CA PHE A 21 9.54 7.53 -12.21
C PHE A 21 9.33 6.03 -12.38
N ALA A 22 8.09 5.60 -12.67
CA ALA A 22 7.76 4.21 -12.96
C ALA A 22 8.62 3.65 -14.12
N LYS A 23 8.74 4.42 -15.22
CA LYS A 23 9.58 4.06 -16.36
C LYS A 23 11.06 3.99 -15.99
N GLN A 24 11.57 4.94 -15.21
CA GLN A 24 12.97 4.95 -14.76
C GLN A 24 13.30 3.79 -13.81
N ALA A 25 12.37 3.46 -12.92
CA ALA A 25 12.51 2.35 -11.99
C ALA A 25 12.29 0.97 -12.64
N GLY A 26 11.81 0.93 -13.88
CA GLY A 26 11.47 -0.32 -14.56
C GLY A 26 10.26 -1.05 -13.96
N VAL A 27 9.40 -0.31 -13.24
CA VAL A 27 8.22 -0.88 -12.58
C VAL A 27 6.96 -0.34 -13.25
N PRO A 28 6.03 -1.20 -13.73
CA PRO A 28 4.78 -0.73 -14.28
C PRO A 28 3.99 0.09 -13.27
N GLN A 29 3.41 1.21 -13.70
CA GLN A 29 2.59 2.06 -12.83
C GLN A 29 1.42 1.27 -12.19
N SER A 30 0.85 0.31 -12.93
CA SER A 30 -0.22 -0.57 -12.44
C SER A 30 0.19 -1.34 -11.19
N VAL A 31 1.44 -1.79 -11.10
CA VAL A 31 1.97 -2.47 -9.90
C VAL A 31 1.93 -1.52 -8.70
N GLY A 32 2.41 -0.29 -8.85
CA GLY A 32 2.35 0.72 -7.78
C GLY A 32 0.90 0.96 -7.30
N GLN A 33 -0.04 1.05 -8.23
CA GLN A 33 -1.47 1.24 -7.92
C GLN A 33 -2.06 0.03 -7.16
N ASP A 34 -1.67 -1.19 -7.52
CA ASP A 34 -2.13 -2.40 -6.83
C ASP A 34 -1.61 -2.48 -5.39
N PHE A 35 -0.36 -2.03 -5.16
CA PHE A 35 0.18 -1.88 -3.81
C PHE A 35 -0.57 -0.81 -3.02
N ALA A 36 -0.84 0.36 -3.60
CA ALA A 36 -1.58 1.43 -2.94
C ALA A 36 -3.00 0.98 -2.53
N LYS A 37 -3.72 0.28 -3.42
CA LYS A 37 -5.03 -0.32 -3.12
C LYS A 37 -4.95 -1.36 -2.01
N ALA A 38 -3.96 -2.25 -2.07
CA ALA A 38 -3.78 -3.30 -1.06
C ALA A 38 -3.39 -2.72 0.31
N ASP A 39 -2.57 -1.67 0.36
CA ASP A 39 -2.21 -0.96 1.58
C ASP A 39 -3.43 -0.28 2.23
N ALA A 40 -4.28 0.37 1.42
CA ALA A 40 -5.53 0.93 1.89
C ALA A 40 -6.47 -0.14 2.47
N ALA A 41 -6.59 -1.29 1.80
CA ALA A 41 -7.40 -2.42 2.28
C ALA A 41 -6.86 -3.00 3.60
N LYS A 42 -5.53 -3.14 3.72
CA LYS A 42 -4.87 -3.62 4.95
C LYS A 42 -5.05 -2.66 6.13
N LYS A 43 -5.08 -1.34 5.89
CA LYS A 43 -5.36 -0.34 6.92
C LYS A 43 -6.80 -0.46 7.43
N LYS A 44 -7.77 -0.67 6.53
CA LYS A 44 -9.18 -0.88 6.88
C LYS A 44 -9.38 -2.15 7.71
N SER A 45 -8.76 -3.26 7.32
CA SER A 45 -8.87 -4.53 8.07
C SER A 45 -8.19 -4.46 9.44
N ARG A 46 -7.06 -3.75 9.58
CA ARG A 46 -6.46 -3.52 10.91
C ARG A 46 -7.31 -2.62 11.79
N GLY A 47 -7.96 -1.61 11.21
CA GLY A 47 -8.90 -0.76 11.93
C GLY A 47 -10.04 -1.55 12.53
N SER A 48 -10.66 -2.46 11.76
CA SER A 48 -11.74 -3.32 12.27
C SER A 48 -11.28 -4.35 13.30
N VAL A 49 -10.13 -5.01 13.09
CA VAL A 49 -9.58 -5.99 14.06
C VAL A 49 -9.16 -5.34 15.37
N LEU A 50 -8.55 -4.15 15.32
CA LEU A 50 -8.22 -3.39 16.54
C LEU A 50 -9.48 -2.96 17.30
N TYR A 51 -10.53 -2.56 16.57
CA TYR A 51 -11.80 -2.14 17.17
C TYR A 51 -12.53 -3.30 17.86
N ASP A 52 -12.50 -4.49 17.25
CA ASP A 52 -13.12 -5.71 17.79
C ASP A 52 -12.39 -6.21 19.06
N LYS A 53 -11.05 -6.20 19.03
CA LYS A 53 -10.22 -6.55 20.20
C LYS A 53 -10.44 -5.59 21.39
N LYS A 54 -10.73 -4.31 21.14
CA LYS A 54 -10.96 -3.31 22.19
C LYS A 54 -12.32 -3.43 22.88
N ARG A 55 -13.29 -4.14 22.29
CA ARG A 55 -14.61 -4.44 22.91
C ARG A 55 -14.63 -5.77 23.66
N SER A 56 -13.61 -6.59 23.46
CA SER A 56 -13.50 -7.95 24.03
C SER A 56 -12.52 -8.02 25.21
N SER A 57 -12.19 -6.89 25.83
CA SER A 57 -11.28 -6.77 26.99
C SER A 57 -11.91 -5.94 28.09
#